data_AF-A0A3M0GIN5-F1
#
_entry.id   AF-A0A3M0GIN5-F1
#
_cell.length_a   1.000
_cell.length_b   1.000
_cell.length_c   1.000
_cell.angle_alpha   90.00
_cell.angle_beta   90.00
_cell.angle_gamma   90.00
#
_symmetry.space_group_name_H-M   'P 1'
#
loop_
_entity.id
_entity.type
_entity.pdbx_description
1 polymer ?
#
loop_
_entity_poly.entity_id
_entity_poly.type
_entity_poly.pdbx_seq_one_letter_code
_entity_poly.pdbx_strand_id
1 'polypeptide(L)'
;MKSKYHLPFILIFCFSLTDPSLRAQQANPCVGGSGSVTVGSESRAATSFKNLNKQLDLAEKAKEQGELLKMENNLKNARRYMDFVIKKEPEADLSVPCDRLNKLNEASQALSANKADFAKANYNFTFFIDNYQNFAGGTFENERFAEQNNVFDEVLSFDRAAMMKQMSEAQAAGKLDGQGKQLKSKLENLDETLNLYQIPTNLYTLLDQVNTMDGVKKSKMSKRVLKVVRGFAAIGGDNPTLNDIKNAAERQLEAAEEELASIYTGDFHKEHVNEIVFTKVPYKAGNEASVEINPVFEPGDAIYGTIYFGATIMDAVGDPNTLSASGKPMGTGGEFTVRDAAGLTLDRYFTDDDSGKNTTMLIFPGWDASATTYQFIVVPNLTTDLKQEAKYKNITPLQMARGLSKESPRKKKWNAQVALVTAKTGAVLYKGSFEVDLSKGEGPEYYQKVEVKQEEVFIAANNLPRAVTRNAGLEAQLLSIMNNQGFKEKFTRTIITRDWKVIQRPLEKYRELYAAFPYKTPEGKCGYLEFVFRSDYVGGWSKPQKSGGRIMKERVTCDKVN
;
A
#
# COMPACT_ATOMS: atom_id res chain seq x y z
N MET A 1 55.48 33.51 15.18
CA MET A 1 54.44 34.44 15.67
C MET A 1 53.23 33.62 16.09
N LYS A 2 52.84 33.74 17.36
CA LYS A 2 51.71 33.07 18.00
C LYS A 2 50.42 33.82 17.65
N SER A 3 49.33 33.10 17.35
CA SER A 3 47.99 33.60 17.66
C SER A 3 47.18 32.47 18.26
N LYS A 4 46.84 32.65 19.53
CA LYS A 4 46.00 31.80 20.36
C LYS A 4 44.57 32.34 20.27
N TYR A 5 43.60 31.48 19.99
CA TYR A 5 42.23 31.70 20.43
C TYR A 5 41.84 30.54 21.35
N HIS A 6 41.72 30.86 22.65
CA HIS A 6 41.10 30.02 23.65
C HIS A 6 39.59 30.29 23.65
N LEU A 7 38.79 29.23 23.45
CA LEU A 7 37.39 29.17 23.85
C LEU A 7 37.30 28.36 25.17
N PRO A 8 36.46 28.75 26.13
CA PRO A 8 36.41 28.11 27.43
C PRO A 8 35.64 26.79 27.37
N PHE A 9 36.21 25.77 28.00
CA PHE A 9 35.52 24.53 28.37
C PHE A 9 34.36 24.87 29.30
N ILE A 10 33.13 24.67 28.84
CA ILE A 10 31.95 24.59 29.70
C ILE A 10 31.91 23.17 30.27
N LEU A 11 32.15 23.05 31.58
CA LEU A 11 31.84 21.83 32.35
C LEU A 11 30.32 21.62 32.29
N ILE A 12 29.88 20.66 31.49
CA ILE A 12 28.54 20.09 31.63
C ILE A 12 28.62 19.09 32.79
N PHE A 13 28.02 19.46 33.92
CA PHE A 13 27.72 18.52 34.98
C PHE A 13 26.75 17.46 34.42
N CYS A 14 27.27 16.28 34.10
CA CYS A 14 26.46 15.07 33.98
C CYS A 14 25.88 14.76 35.36
N PHE A 15 24.68 15.29 35.65
CA PHE A 15 23.81 14.62 36.60
C PHE A 15 23.52 13.24 36.02
N SER A 16 24.03 12.20 36.67
CA SER A 16 23.60 10.84 36.39
C SER A 16 22.10 10.81 36.59
N LEU A 17 21.35 10.71 35.49
CA LEU A 17 19.97 10.28 35.50
C LEU A 17 19.99 8.88 36.11
N THR A 18 19.73 8.82 37.40
CA THR A 18 19.43 7.57 38.08
C THR A 18 18.21 7.00 37.38
N ASP A 19 18.38 5.80 36.84
CA ASP A 19 17.34 5.05 36.16
C ASP A 19 16.04 5.10 36.99
N PRO A 20 14.91 5.58 36.43
CA PRO A 20 13.62 5.56 37.10
C PRO A 20 13.20 4.16 37.56
N SER A 21 13.77 3.09 36.97
CA SER A 21 13.55 1.70 37.39
C SER A 21 14.16 1.37 38.76
N LEU A 22 15.21 2.08 39.19
CA LEU A 22 15.89 1.87 40.48
C LEU A 22 15.15 2.49 41.68
N ARG A 23 14.15 3.35 41.46
CA ARG A 23 13.25 3.86 42.53
C ARG A 23 11.96 3.05 42.70
N ALA A 24 11.70 2.07 41.83
CA ALA A 24 10.43 1.32 41.83
C ALA A 24 10.47 0.02 42.66
N GLN A 25 11.62 -0.40 43.17
CA GLN A 25 11.68 -1.41 44.23
C GLN A 25 11.51 -0.72 45.59
N GLN A 26 10.31 -0.21 45.87
CA GLN A 26 9.92 -0.01 47.27
C GLN A 26 10.07 -1.38 47.94
N ALA A 27 10.97 -1.47 48.92
CA ALA A 27 11.15 -2.68 49.73
C ALA A 27 9.77 -3.19 50.14
N ASN A 28 9.46 -4.45 49.83
CA ASN A 28 8.15 -5.02 50.11
C ASN A 28 7.85 -4.79 51.60
N PRO A 29 6.85 -3.96 51.97
CA PRO A 29 6.61 -3.57 53.36
C PRO A 29 6.27 -4.76 54.26
N CYS A 30 6.00 -5.92 53.67
CA CYS A 30 5.81 -7.18 54.37
C CYS A 30 7.11 -7.91 54.78
N VAL A 31 8.29 -7.40 54.42
CA VAL A 31 9.60 -8.03 54.73
C VAL A 31 10.07 -7.72 56.17
N GLY A 32 9.28 -6.99 56.97
CA GLY A 32 9.54 -6.74 58.40
C GLY A 32 8.27 -6.62 59.26
N GLY A 33 7.13 -7.16 58.78
CA GLY A 33 5.78 -6.87 59.29
C GLY A 33 5.41 -7.45 60.67
N SER A 34 6.37 -7.93 61.46
CA SER A 34 6.12 -8.44 62.82
C SER A 34 6.27 -7.34 63.88
N GLY A 35 5.74 -6.16 63.60
CA GLY A 35 5.62 -5.12 64.62
C GLY A 35 4.79 -5.62 65.80
N SER A 36 5.04 -5.09 67.00
CA SER A 36 4.36 -5.53 68.22
C SER A 36 3.08 -4.75 68.54
N VAL A 37 2.80 -3.67 67.79
CA VAL A 37 1.70 -2.74 68.07
C VAL A 37 0.48 -3.04 67.21
N THR A 38 -0.62 -3.43 67.85
CA THR A 38 -1.92 -3.53 67.16
C THR A 38 -2.45 -2.13 66.84
N VAL A 39 -2.77 -1.86 65.56
CA VAL A 39 -3.32 -0.57 65.12
C VAL A 39 -4.80 -0.46 65.50
N GLY A 40 -5.08 0.06 66.70
CA GLY A 40 -6.43 0.34 67.19
C GLY A 40 -7.01 1.66 66.66
N SER A 41 -8.28 1.96 67.01
CA SER A 41 -8.99 3.17 66.58
C SER A 41 -8.34 4.49 67.04
N GLU A 42 -7.54 4.44 68.10
CA GLU A 42 -6.83 5.61 68.65
C GLU A 42 -5.43 5.82 68.05
N SER A 43 -4.91 4.86 67.25
CA SER A 43 -3.60 5.01 66.61
C SER A 43 -3.63 6.11 65.54
N ARG A 44 -2.52 6.84 65.41
CA ARG A 44 -2.33 7.83 64.33
C ARG A 44 -2.40 7.18 62.94
N ALA A 45 -2.18 5.87 62.85
CA ALA A 45 -2.28 5.08 61.62
C ALA A 45 -3.69 4.53 61.33
N ALA A 46 -4.68 4.67 62.22
CA ALA A 46 -5.99 4.02 62.12
C ALA A 46 -6.69 4.24 60.75
N THR A 47 -6.71 5.47 60.25
CA THR A 47 -7.31 5.78 58.94
C THR A 47 -6.58 5.11 57.78
N SER A 48 -5.23 5.09 57.82
CA SER A 48 -4.42 4.42 56.79
C SER A 48 -4.65 2.91 56.82
N PHE A 49 -4.73 2.31 58.01
CA PHE A 49 -4.98 0.89 58.20
C PHE A 49 -6.38 0.46 57.77
N LYS A 50 -7.41 1.30 58.05
CA LYS A 50 -8.77 1.10 57.52
C LYS A 50 -8.79 1.11 55.99
N ASN A 51 -8.08 2.04 55.37
CA ASN A 51 -8.01 2.12 53.91
C ASN A 51 -7.21 0.96 53.30
N LEU A 52 -6.13 0.51 53.95
CA LEU A 52 -5.39 -0.71 53.58
C LEU A 52 -6.34 -1.91 53.52
N ASN A 53 -7.08 -2.19 54.59
CA ASN A 53 -8.02 -3.32 54.62
C ASN A 53 -9.11 -3.17 53.55
N LYS A 54 -9.67 -1.96 53.37
CA LYS A 54 -10.65 -1.69 52.31
C LYS A 54 -10.10 -2.02 50.92
N GLN A 55 -8.84 -1.69 50.62
CA GLN A 55 -8.24 -2.03 49.33
C GLN A 55 -8.02 -3.53 49.17
N LEU A 56 -7.66 -4.24 50.24
CA LEU A 56 -7.56 -5.71 50.23
C LEU A 56 -8.93 -6.37 50.01
N ASP A 57 -9.99 -5.88 50.67
CA ASP A 57 -11.37 -6.36 50.45
C ASP A 57 -11.81 -6.15 48.99
N LEU A 58 -11.49 -4.99 48.41
CA LEU A 58 -11.77 -4.69 47.01
C LEU A 58 -10.93 -5.56 46.05
N ALA A 59 -9.69 -5.90 46.41
CA ALA A 59 -8.85 -6.81 45.63
C ALA A 59 -9.38 -8.25 45.68
N GLU A 60 -9.86 -8.72 46.84
CA GLU A 60 -10.53 -10.03 46.99
C GLU A 60 -11.81 -10.11 46.15
N LYS A 61 -12.66 -9.07 46.22
CA LYS A 61 -13.85 -9.00 45.37
C LYS A 61 -13.50 -8.99 43.88
N ALA A 62 -12.48 -8.22 43.49
CA ALA A 62 -12.00 -8.21 42.11
C ALA A 62 -11.46 -9.58 41.68
N LYS A 63 -10.76 -10.30 42.56
CA LYS A 63 -10.30 -11.69 42.33
C LYS A 63 -11.48 -12.63 42.10
N GLU A 64 -12.50 -12.61 42.95
CA GLU A 64 -13.71 -13.44 42.80
C GLU A 64 -14.42 -13.17 41.46
N GLN A 65 -14.42 -11.92 41.02
CA GLN A 65 -14.99 -11.50 39.75
C GLN A 65 -14.07 -11.81 38.55
N GLY A 66 -12.79 -12.07 38.77
CA GLY A 66 -11.77 -12.26 37.73
C GLY A 66 -11.28 -10.95 37.11
N GLU A 67 -11.44 -9.81 37.78
CA GLU A 67 -11.08 -8.50 37.26
C GLU A 67 -9.61 -8.15 37.53
N LEU A 68 -8.68 -8.82 36.82
CA LEU A 68 -7.23 -8.73 37.07
C LEU A 68 -6.70 -7.28 37.17
N LEU A 69 -7.07 -6.39 36.24
CA LEU A 69 -6.60 -5.00 36.26
C LEU A 69 -7.06 -4.24 37.51
N LYS A 70 -8.32 -4.44 37.94
CA LYS A 70 -8.85 -3.82 39.16
C LYS A 70 -8.18 -4.43 40.40
N MET A 71 -7.94 -5.73 40.40
CA MET A 71 -7.19 -6.42 41.45
C MET A 71 -5.77 -5.85 41.58
N GLU A 72 -5.00 -5.77 40.49
CA GLU A 72 -3.64 -5.19 40.47
C GLU A 72 -3.62 -3.74 40.98
N ASN A 73 -4.59 -2.93 40.57
CA ASN A 73 -4.72 -1.55 41.04
C ASN A 73 -5.03 -1.46 42.54
N ASN A 74 -5.93 -2.30 43.04
CA ASN A 74 -6.24 -2.36 44.48
C ASN A 74 -5.04 -2.86 45.29
N LEU A 75 -4.28 -3.84 44.80
CA LEU A 75 -3.04 -4.32 45.44
C LEU A 75 -1.97 -3.22 45.48
N LYS A 76 -1.82 -2.44 44.41
CA LYS A 76 -0.92 -1.28 44.36
C LYS A 76 -1.32 -0.21 45.39
N ASN A 77 -2.62 0.06 45.54
CA ASN A 77 -3.11 1.01 46.55
C ASN A 77 -2.97 0.46 47.97
N ALA A 78 -3.20 -0.83 48.19
CA ALA A 78 -2.97 -1.49 49.47
C ALA A 78 -1.51 -1.29 49.91
N ARG A 79 -0.54 -1.55 49.03
CA ARG A 79 0.89 -1.29 49.30
C ARG A 79 1.15 0.17 49.72
N ARG A 80 0.59 1.15 49.02
CA ARG A 80 0.72 2.57 49.38
C ARG A 80 0.14 2.88 50.76
N TYR A 81 -1.02 2.34 51.11
CA TYR A 81 -1.62 2.55 52.43
C TYR A 81 -0.82 1.87 53.54
N MET A 82 -0.21 0.72 53.24
CA MET A 82 0.68 0.03 54.16
C MET A 82 1.94 0.85 54.45
N ASP A 83 2.56 1.48 53.43
CA ASP A 83 3.66 2.43 53.63
C ASP A 83 3.23 3.60 54.53
N PHE A 84 2.00 4.09 54.39
CA PHE A 84 1.46 5.14 55.26
C PHE A 84 1.16 4.67 56.68
N VAL A 85 0.89 3.38 56.90
CA VAL A 85 0.78 2.81 58.24
C VAL A 85 2.16 2.79 58.89
N ILE A 86 3.15 2.18 58.24
CA ILE A 86 4.53 2.07 58.76
C ILE A 86 5.13 3.45 59.03
N LYS A 87 4.91 4.43 58.15
CA LYS A 87 5.40 5.81 58.34
C LYS A 87 4.83 6.48 59.60
N LYS A 88 3.60 6.14 59.99
CA LYS A 88 2.91 6.75 61.14
C LYS A 88 3.06 5.94 62.43
N GLU A 89 3.21 4.62 62.29
CA GLU A 89 3.32 3.63 63.36
C GLU A 89 4.35 2.57 62.92
N PRO A 90 5.67 2.82 63.11
CA PRO A 90 6.73 1.95 62.60
C PRO A 90 6.69 0.53 63.16
N GLU A 91 6.14 0.35 64.36
CA GLU A 91 6.01 -0.93 65.07
C GLU A 91 4.64 -1.59 64.84
N ALA A 92 3.86 -1.16 63.84
CA ALA A 92 2.56 -1.73 63.54
C ALA A 92 2.65 -3.21 63.14
N ASP A 93 1.81 -4.06 63.75
CA ASP A 93 1.61 -5.44 63.31
C ASP A 93 0.83 -5.44 61.99
N LEU A 94 1.50 -5.91 60.93
CA LEU A 94 0.95 -6.00 59.58
C LEU A 94 0.85 -7.45 59.10
N SER A 95 1.03 -8.44 59.98
CA SER A 95 1.01 -9.87 59.65
C SER A 95 -0.22 -10.26 58.83
N VAL A 96 -1.43 -9.95 59.32
CA VAL A 96 -2.69 -10.30 58.65
C VAL A 96 -2.85 -9.60 57.29
N PRO A 97 -2.72 -8.27 57.16
CA PRO A 97 -2.74 -7.61 55.85
C PRO A 97 -1.68 -8.12 54.88
N CYS A 98 -0.48 -8.46 55.37
CA CYS A 98 0.60 -8.98 54.55
C CYS A 98 0.33 -10.39 54.03
N ASP A 99 -0.22 -11.28 54.85
CA ASP A 99 -0.67 -12.60 54.42
C ASP A 99 -1.73 -12.50 53.32
N ARG A 100 -2.72 -11.62 53.50
CA ARG A 100 -3.75 -11.34 52.48
C ARG A 100 -3.12 -10.82 51.20
N LEU A 101 -2.24 -9.81 51.30
CA LEU A 101 -1.58 -9.21 50.15
C LEU A 101 -0.74 -10.25 49.38
N ASN A 102 0.03 -11.09 50.07
CA ASN A 102 0.86 -12.13 49.45
C ASN A 102 0.02 -13.16 48.70
N LYS A 103 -1.04 -13.70 49.33
CA LYS A 103 -1.99 -14.61 48.68
C LYS A 103 -2.64 -14.00 47.45
N LEU A 104 -2.97 -12.70 47.50
CA LEU A 104 -3.54 -11.99 46.35
C LEU A 104 -2.48 -11.74 45.25
N ASN A 105 -1.22 -11.44 45.58
CA ASN A 105 -0.17 -11.31 44.57
C ASN A 105 0.07 -12.63 43.84
N GLU A 106 0.12 -13.76 44.56
CA GLU A 106 0.23 -15.09 43.96
C GLU A 106 -0.94 -15.39 43.03
N ALA A 107 -2.17 -15.07 43.46
CA ALA A 107 -3.36 -15.20 42.62
C ALA A 107 -3.31 -14.27 41.39
N SER A 108 -2.79 -13.05 41.53
CA SER A 108 -2.61 -12.11 40.42
C SER A 108 -1.59 -12.62 39.40
N GLN A 109 -0.48 -13.20 39.85
CA GLN A 109 0.53 -13.83 38.98
C GLN A 109 -0.03 -15.06 38.28
N ALA A 110 -0.85 -15.84 38.98
CA ALA A 110 -1.53 -17.00 38.40
C ALA A 110 -2.55 -16.60 37.32
N LEU A 111 -3.24 -15.47 37.49
CA LEU A 111 -4.15 -14.88 36.51
C LEU A 111 -3.38 -14.27 35.30
N SER A 112 -2.20 -13.68 35.53
CA SER A 112 -1.43 -13.03 34.46
C SER A 112 -0.76 -14.01 33.49
N ALA A 113 -0.47 -15.25 33.92
CA ALA A 113 0.17 -16.28 33.10
C ALA A 113 -0.58 -16.62 31.80
N ASN A 114 -1.91 -16.45 31.76
CA ASN A 114 -2.73 -16.70 30.57
C ASN A 114 -3.21 -15.41 29.86
N LYS A 115 -2.86 -14.23 30.40
CA LYS A 115 -3.41 -12.94 29.97
C LYS A 115 -3.02 -12.60 28.53
N ALA A 116 -1.77 -12.87 28.13
CA ALA A 116 -1.29 -12.55 26.80
C ALA A 116 -2.02 -13.36 25.73
N ASP A 117 -2.21 -14.66 25.96
CA ASP A 117 -2.87 -15.57 25.02
C ASP A 117 -4.36 -15.26 24.90
N PHE A 118 -5.06 -15.06 26.02
CA PHE A 118 -6.48 -14.72 26.02
C PHE A 118 -6.74 -13.32 25.46
N ALA A 119 -5.89 -12.34 25.78
CA ALA A 119 -6.00 -10.99 25.23
C ALA A 119 -5.76 -11.00 23.71
N LYS A 120 -4.75 -11.75 23.24
CA LYS A 120 -4.48 -11.90 21.80
C LYS A 120 -5.64 -12.60 21.09
N ALA A 121 -6.16 -13.70 21.64
CA ALA A 121 -7.29 -14.42 21.06
C ALA A 121 -8.57 -13.57 21.03
N ASN A 122 -8.88 -12.86 22.12
CA ASN A 122 -10.05 -11.98 22.18
C ASN A 122 -9.88 -10.74 21.28
N TYR A 123 -8.66 -10.22 21.16
CA TYR A 123 -8.33 -9.16 20.20
C TYR A 123 -8.56 -9.67 18.77
N ASN A 124 -8.00 -10.82 18.40
CA ASN A 124 -8.18 -11.40 17.06
C ASN A 124 -9.67 -11.66 16.77
N PHE A 125 -10.43 -12.20 17.72
CA PHE A 125 -11.87 -12.42 17.58
C PHE A 125 -12.64 -11.11 17.35
N THR A 126 -12.42 -10.12 18.22
CA THR A 126 -13.15 -8.84 18.17
C THR A 126 -12.75 -8.05 16.94
N PHE A 127 -11.45 -8.00 16.65
CA PHE A 127 -10.92 -7.39 15.44
C PHE A 127 -11.48 -8.07 14.19
N PHE A 128 -11.61 -9.39 14.16
CA PHE A 128 -12.20 -10.10 13.02
C PHE A 128 -13.66 -9.70 12.79
N ILE A 129 -14.46 -9.60 13.86
CA ILE A 129 -15.86 -9.13 13.78
C ILE A 129 -15.94 -7.65 13.36
N ASP A 130 -15.13 -6.78 13.96
CA ASP A 130 -15.14 -5.34 13.66
C ASP A 130 -14.69 -5.07 12.21
N ASN A 131 -13.70 -5.81 11.72
CA ASN A 131 -13.24 -5.71 10.35
C ASN A 131 -14.19 -6.38 9.36
N TYR A 132 -14.98 -7.37 9.79
CA TYR A 132 -16.07 -7.91 8.99
C TYR A 132 -17.17 -6.86 8.72
N GLN A 133 -17.47 -5.96 9.66
CA GLN A 133 -18.45 -4.91 9.39
C GLN A 133 -17.94 -3.93 8.32
N ASN A 134 -16.64 -3.59 8.36
CA ASN A 134 -15.99 -2.83 7.29
C ASN A 134 -15.93 -3.62 5.97
N PHE A 135 -15.90 -4.95 6.04
CA PHE A 135 -15.94 -5.84 4.88
C PHE A 135 -17.28 -5.79 4.15
N ALA A 136 -18.38 -5.82 4.90
CA ALA A 136 -19.75 -5.85 4.38
C ALA A 136 -20.24 -4.48 3.90
N GLY A 137 -19.75 -3.38 4.49
CA GLY A 137 -20.17 -2.01 4.15
C GLY A 137 -19.31 -1.30 3.08
N GLY A 138 -18.18 -1.87 2.65
CA GLY A 138 -17.21 -1.20 1.77
C GLY A 138 -17.28 -1.60 0.30
N THR A 139 -16.98 -0.67 -0.61
CA THR A 139 -16.72 -0.94 -2.02
C THR A 139 -15.52 -1.89 -2.17
N PHE A 140 -15.54 -2.73 -3.21
CA PHE A 140 -14.64 -3.89 -3.48
C PHE A 140 -13.12 -3.62 -3.52
N GLU A 141 -12.65 -2.39 -3.27
CA GLU A 141 -11.36 -1.87 -3.70
C GLU A 141 -10.60 -1.05 -2.65
N ASN A 142 -11.01 -1.05 -1.38
CA ASN A 142 -10.28 -0.30 -0.36
C ASN A 142 -8.89 -0.92 -0.12
N GLU A 143 -7.81 -0.22 -0.43
CA GLU A 143 -6.42 -0.70 -0.22
C GLU A 143 -6.12 -1.11 1.23
N ARG A 144 -6.84 -0.57 2.23
CA ARG A 144 -6.74 -1.02 3.63
C ARG A 144 -7.04 -2.52 3.80
N PHE A 145 -7.72 -3.15 2.85
CA PHE A 145 -7.98 -4.58 2.88
C PHE A 145 -6.73 -5.45 2.73
N ALA A 146 -5.68 -4.96 2.07
CA ALA A 146 -4.46 -5.73 1.87
C ALA A 146 -3.72 -5.98 3.19
N GLU A 147 -3.67 -4.99 4.08
CA GLU A 147 -3.13 -5.14 5.44
C GLU A 147 -4.02 -6.01 6.33
N GLN A 148 -5.35 -5.97 6.11
CA GLN A 148 -6.32 -6.78 6.85
C GLN A 148 -6.27 -8.27 6.49
N ASN A 149 -5.77 -8.64 5.29
CA ASN A 149 -5.63 -10.05 4.88
C ASN A 149 -4.74 -10.86 5.83
N ASN A 150 -3.69 -10.25 6.39
CA ASN A 150 -2.80 -10.91 7.35
C ASN A 150 -3.57 -11.38 8.59
N VAL A 151 -4.58 -10.61 9.03
CA VAL A 151 -5.36 -10.97 10.23
C VAL A 151 -6.26 -12.18 9.98
N PHE A 152 -6.79 -12.33 8.77
CA PHE A 152 -7.50 -13.56 8.40
C PHE A 152 -6.57 -14.76 8.45
N ASP A 153 -5.35 -14.63 7.93
CA ASP A 153 -4.38 -15.73 7.90
C ASP A 153 -3.91 -16.11 9.32
N GLU A 154 -3.75 -15.12 10.22
CA GLU A 154 -3.53 -15.38 11.64
C GLU A 154 -4.70 -16.11 12.30
N VAL A 155 -5.94 -15.72 11.99
CA VAL A 155 -7.14 -16.39 12.52
C VAL A 155 -7.26 -17.83 12.05
N LEU A 156 -6.87 -18.14 10.81
CA LEU A 156 -6.87 -19.52 10.31
C LEU A 156 -5.92 -20.45 11.09
N SER A 157 -4.90 -19.89 11.75
CA SER A 157 -3.99 -20.63 12.63
C SER A 157 -4.51 -20.81 14.06
N PHE A 158 -5.69 -20.27 14.39
CA PHE A 158 -6.26 -20.34 15.73
C PHE A 158 -6.73 -21.76 16.08
N ASP A 159 -6.11 -22.37 17.08
CA ASP A 159 -6.54 -23.66 17.63
C ASP A 159 -7.60 -23.45 18.72
N ARG A 160 -8.87 -23.49 18.31
CA ARG A 160 -10.00 -23.38 19.22
C ARG A 160 -9.99 -24.46 20.30
N ALA A 161 -9.64 -25.70 19.97
CA ALA A 161 -9.71 -26.80 20.93
C ALA A 161 -8.68 -26.61 22.05
N ALA A 162 -7.45 -26.25 21.69
CA ALA A 162 -6.42 -25.88 22.64
C ALA A 162 -6.84 -24.68 23.50
N MET A 163 -7.39 -23.62 22.88
CA MET A 163 -7.83 -22.43 23.62
C MET A 163 -8.99 -22.73 24.58
N MET A 164 -10.01 -23.48 24.15
CA MET A 164 -11.14 -23.90 25.00
C MET A 164 -10.68 -24.78 26.17
N LYS A 165 -9.70 -25.65 25.92
CA LYS A 165 -9.06 -26.45 26.97
C LYS A 165 -8.33 -25.56 27.98
N GLN A 166 -7.46 -24.65 27.51
CA GLN A 166 -6.72 -23.71 28.36
C GLN A 166 -7.66 -22.84 29.21
N MET A 167 -8.73 -22.32 28.62
CA MET A 167 -9.73 -21.54 29.35
C MET A 167 -10.49 -22.37 30.39
N SER A 168 -10.80 -23.64 30.09
CA SER A 168 -11.49 -24.54 31.02
C SER A 168 -10.60 -24.96 32.19
N GLU A 169 -9.32 -25.24 31.93
CA GLU A 169 -8.30 -25.49 32.96
C GLU A 169 -8.09 -24.24 33.84
N ALA A 170 -7.98 -23.07 33.21
CA ALA A 170 -7.89 -21.80 33.92
C ALA A 170 -9.14 -21.55 34.77
N GLN A 171 -10.34 -21.85 34.27
CA GLN A 171 -11.59 -21.70 35.03
C GLN A 171 -11.64 -22.65 36.22
N ALA A 172 -11.30 -23.93 36.03
CA ALA A 172 -11.25 -24.92 37.11
C ALA A 172 -10.24 -24.54 38.21
N ALA A 173 -9.14 -23.90 37.82
CA ALA A 173 -8.13 -23.39 38.75
C ALA A 173 -8.49 -22.03 39.40
N GLY A 174 -9.63 -21.42 39.07
CA GLY A 174 -9.98 -20.06 39.53
C GLY A 174 -9.07 -18.97 38.97
N LYS A 175 -8.43 -19.23 37.82
CA LYS A 175 -7.47 -18.37 37.11
C LYS A 175 -8.00 -17.82 35.78
N LEU A 176 -9.28 -17.97 35.49
CA LEU A 176 -9.90 -17.37 34.29
C LEU A 176 -10.39 -15.95 34.62
N ASP A 177 -9.73 -14.96 34.04
CA ASP A 177 -10.09 -13.56 34.22
C ASP A 177 -11.38 -13.18 33.45
N GLY A 178 -11.83 -11.93 33.61
CA GLY A 178 -13.05 -11.43 32.96
C GLY A 178 -12.97 -11.47 31.43
N GLN A 179 -11.80 -11.25 30.84
CA GLN A 179 -11.62 -11.32 29.39
C GLN A 179 -11.71 -12.76 28.90
N GLY A 180 -11.08 -13.70 29.61
CA GLY A 180 -11.18 -15.13 29.35
C GLY A 180 -12.61 -15.64 29.50
N LYS A 181 -13.37 -15.17 30.50
CA LYS A 181 -14.80 -15.49 30.64
C LYS A 181 -15.64 -14.96 29.46
N GLN A 182 -15.39 -13.73 29.03
CA GLN A 182 -16.07 -13.14 27.86
C GLN A 182 -15.73 -13.89 26.58
N LEU A 183 -14.45 -14.19 26.34
CA LEU A 183 -14.01 -14.97 25.19
C LEU A 183 -14.63 -16.37 25.20
N LYS A 184 -14.58 -17.07 26.33
CA LYS A 184 -15.21 -18.38 26.50
C LYS A 184 -16.70 -18.33 26.18
N SER A 185 -17.44 -17.37 26.74
CA SER A 185 -18.87 -17.19 26.46
C SER A 185 -19.15 -16.93 24.97
N LYS A 186 -18.34 -16.10 24.30
CA LYS A 186 -18.45 -15.87 22.84
C LYS A 186 -18.19 -17.14 22.03
N LEU A 187 -17.19 -17.93 22.43
CA LEU A 187 -16.83 -19.18 21.74
C LEU A 187 -17.82 -20.32 21.99
N GLU A 188 -18.49 -20.34 23.14
CA GLU A 188 -19.57 -21.28 23.48
C GLU A 188 -20.89 -20.90 22.81
N ASN A 189 -21.20 -19.60 22.73
CA ASN A 189 -22.43 -19.07 22.15
C ASN A 189 -22.16 -18.41 20.79
N LEU A 190 -21.39 -19.10 19.94
CA LEU A 190 -20.98 -18.56 18.66
C LEU A 190 -22.20 -18.24 17.78
N ASP A 191 -23.20 -19.10 17.71
CA ASP A 191 -24.41 -18.88 16.91
C ASP A 191 -25.13 -17.58 17.28
N GLU A 192 -25.34 -17.35 18.58
CA GLU A 192 -25.93 -16.11 19.07
C GLU A 192 -25.06 -14.91 18.71
N THR A 193 -23.74 -15.05 18.82
CA THR A 193 -22.78 -14.01 18.44
C THR A 193 -22.86 -13.69 16.95
N LEU A 194 -22.83 -14.71 16.08
CA LEU A 194 -22.93 -14.55 14.63
C LEU A 194 -24.24 -13.89 14.22
N ASN A 195 -25.36 -14.30 14.84
CA ASN A 195 -26.68 -13.75 14.59
C ASN A 195 -26.83 -12.31 15.10
N LEU A 196 -26.28 -12.00 16.28
CA LEU A 196 -26.27 -10.64 16.84
C LEU A 196 -25.59 -9.65 15.89
N TYR A 197 -24.51 -10.07 15.23
CA TYR A 197 -23.80 -9.26 14.23
C TYR A 197 -24.31 -9.45 12.79
N GLN A 198 -25.39 -10.20 12.60
CA GLN A 198 -26.01 -10.49 11.30
C GLN A 198 -25.00 -11.05 10.27
N ILE A 199 -23.98 -11.77 10.73
CA ILE A 199 -22.91 -12.29 9.87
C ILE A 199 -23.49 -13.20 8.78
N PRO A 200 -24.31 -14.23 9.09
CA PRO A 200 -24.90 -15.09 8.06
C PRO A 200 -25.70 -14.34 7.01
N THR A 201 -26.63 -13.48 7.45
CA THR A 201 -27.50 -12.68 6.57
C THR A 201 -26.70 -11.82 5.60
N ASN A 202 -25.66 -11.15 6.12
CA ASN A 202 -24.78 -10.30 5.32
C ASN A 202 -23.94 -11.11 4.32
N LEU A 203 -23.42 -12.29 4.71
CA LEU A 203 -22.68 -13.17 3.79
C LEU A 203 -23.58 -13.71 2.68
N TYR A 204 -24.81 -14.13 3.00
CA TYR A 204 -25.78 -14.53 1.97
C TYR A 204 -26.15 -13.38 1.05
N THR A 205 -26.37 -12.18 1.60
CA THR A 205 -26.65 -10.97 0.79
C THR A 205 -25.52 -10.69 -0.20
N LEU A 206 -24.26 -10.85 0.22
CA LEU A 206 -23.10 -10.70 -0.67
C LEU A 206 -23.10 -11.76 -1.78
N LEU A 207 -23.38 -13.02 -1.45
CA LEU A 207 -23.52 -14.11 -2.44
C LEU A 207 -24.68 -13.86 -3.41
N ASP A 208 -25.82 -13.36 -2.94
CA ASP A 208 -26.99 -13.08 -3.76
C ASP A 208 -26.76 -11.89 -4.72
N GLN A 209 -26.09 -10.84 -4.24
CA GLN A 209 -25.73 -9.68 -5.07
C GLN A 209 -24.87 -10.09 -6.27
N VAL A 210 -23.93 -11.03 -6.07
CA VAL A 210 -23.00 -11.44 -7.14
C VAL A 210 -23.55 -12.52 -8.07
N ASN A 211 -24.67 -13.15 -7.76
CA ASN A 211 -25.30 -14.15 -8.63
C ASN A 211 -25.64 -13.59 -10.02
N THR A 212 -25.88 -12.28 -10.12
CA THR A 212 -26.20 -11.58 -11.38
C THR A 212 -25.00 -10.88 -12.02
N MET A 213 -23.82 -10.98 -11.39
CA MET A 213 -22.58 -10.38 -11.90
C MET A 213 -21.82 -11.36 -12.82
N ASP A 214 -20.83 -10.84 -13.53
CA ASP A 214 -19.90 -11.65 -14.33
C ASP A 214 -19.07 -12.62 -13.48
N GLY A 215 -18.59 -13.70 -14.11
CA GLY A 215 -17.80 -14.75 -13.46
C GLY A 215 -16.59 -14.24 -12.67
N VAL A 216 -15.94 -13.14 -13.07
CA VAL A 216 -14.79 -12.60 -12.31
C VAL A 216 -15.25 -12.07 -10.96
N LYS A 217 -16.29 -11.24 -10.95
CA LYS A 217 -16.84 -10.67 -9.71
C LYS A 217 -17.43 -11.76 -8.82
N LYS A 218 -18.11 -12.75 -9.42
CA LYS A 218 -18.66 -13.93 -8.72
C LYS A 218 -17.56 -14.76 -8.07
N SER A 219 -16.49 -15.10 -8.80
CA SER A 219 -15.33 -15.85 -8.29
C SER A 219 -14.64 -15.10 -7.16
N LYS A 220 -14.34 -13.81 -7.36
CA LYS A 220 -13.68 -12.95 -6.35
C LYS A 220 -14.50 -12.88 -5.06
N MET A 221 -15.82 -12.66 -5.15
CA MET A 221 -16.69 -12.61 -3.97
C MET A 221 -16.78 -13.96 -3.27
N SER A 222 -16.97 -15.05 -4.02
CA SER A 222 -17.08 -16.40 -3.46
C SER A 222 -15.82 -16.78 -2.67
N LYS A 223 -14.62 -16.54 -3.24
CA LYS A 223 -13.33 -16.74 -2.53
C LYS A 223 -13.25 -15.89 -1.25
N ARG A 224 -13.76 -14.66 -1.29
CA ARG A 224 -13.79 -13.73 -0.14
C ARG A 224 -14.70 -14.24 0.97
N VAL A 225 -15.92 -14.67 0.62
CA VAL A 225 -16.88 -15.27 1.55
C VAL A 225 -16.30 -16.54 2.15
N LEU A 226 -15.70 -17.42 1.35
CA LEU A 226 -15.02 -18.62 1.83
C LEU A 226 -13.90 -18.32 2.82
N LYS A 227 -13.08 -17.28 2.56
CA LYS A 227 -12.03 -16.86 3.49
C LYS A 227 -12.62 -16.41 4.83
N VAL A 228 -13.70 -15.62 4.83
CA VAL A 228 -14.40 -15.19 6.05
C VAL A 228 -15.01 -16.39 6.80
N VAL A 229 -15.72 -17.26 6.09
CA VAL A 229 -16.36 -18.45 6.66
C VAL A 229 -15.32 -19.39 7.28
N ARG A 230 -14.19 -19.62 6.62
CA ARG A 230 -13.08 -20.41 7.16
C ARG A 230 -12.50 -19.78 8.43
N GLY A 231 -12.38 -18.46 8.47
CA GLY A 231 -11.94 -17.75 9.68
C GLY A 231 -12.92 -17.93 10.85
N PHE A 232 -14.22 -17.79 10.60
CA PHE A 232 -15.23 -18.06 11.63
C PHE A 232 -15.27 -19.54 12.04
N ALA A 233 -15.07 -20.48 11.12
CA ALA A 233 -15.01 -21.91 11.42
C ALA A 233 -13.75 -22.26 12.25
N ALA A 234 -12.60 -21.64 11.98
CA ALA A 234 -11.38 -21.82 12.79
C ALA A 234 -11.60 -21.35 14.23
N ILE A 235 -12.27 -20.21 14.40
CA ILE A 235 -12.62 -19.66 15.71
C ILE A 235 -13.71 -20.47 16.41
N GLY A 236 -14.74 -20.82 15.66
CA GLY A 236 -16.04 -21.27 16.15
C GLY A 236 -16.19 -22.77 16.24
N GLY A 237 -15.36 -23.52 15.52
CA GLY A 237 -15.56 -24.93 15.27
C GLY A 237 -16.63 -25.17 14.20
N ASP A 238 -17.14 -26.39 14.18
CA ASP A 238 -18.18 -26.80 13.25
C ASP A 238 -19.50 -26.07 13.54
N ASN A 239 -20.10 -25.51 12.50
CA ASN A 239 -21.31 -24.69 12.61
C ASN A 239 -22.19 -24.90 11.37
N PRO A 240 -23.43 -25.41 11.52
CA PRO A 240 -24.30 -25.71 10.38
C PRO A 240 -24.55 -24.50 9.47
N THR A 241 -24.82 -23.32 10.04
CA THR A 241 -25.07 -22.09 9.29
C THR A 241 -23.86 -21.67 8.45
N LEU A 242 -22.65 -21.72 9.03
CA LEU A 242 -21.42 -21.41 8.32
C LEU A 242 -21.11 -22.46 7.24
N ASN A 243 -21.40 -23.74 7.48
CA ASN A 243 -21.24 -24.79 6.50
C ASN A 243 -22.18 -24.61 5.30
N ASP A 244 -23.42 -24.19 5.54
CA ASP A 244 -24.37 -23.90 4.46
C ASP A 244 -23.87 -22.73 3.59
N ILE A 245 -23.36 -21.66 4.21
CA ILE A 245 -22.77 -20.52 3.49
C ILE A 245 -21.52 -20.95 2.73
N LYS A 246 -20.67 -21.78 3.34
CA LYS A 246 -19.49 -22.37 2.68
C LYS A 246 -19.90 -23.11 1.41
N ASN A 247 -20.88 -24.02 1.52
CA ASN A 247 -21.36 -24.82 0.40
C ASN A 247 -22.03 -23.96 -0.68
N ALA A 248 -22.73 -22.89 -0.30
CA ALA A 248 -23.29 -21.92 -1.24
C ALA A 248 -22.19 -21.16 -1.99
N ALA A 249 -21.16 -20.68 -1.28
CA ALA A 249 -20.03 -19.98 -1.87
C ALA A 249 -19.16 -20.92 -2.74
N GLU A 250 -18.97 -22.18 -2.36
CA GLU A 250 -18.29 -23.20 -3.18
C GLU A 250 -19.04 -23.44 -4.49
N ARG A 251 -20.37 -23.62 -4.45
CA ARG A 251 -21.19 -23.77 -5.67
C ARG A 251 -21.14 -22.54 -6.57
N GLN A 252 -21.17 -21.33 -6.01
CA GLN A 252 -21.02 -20.11 -6.80
C GLN A 252 -19.62 -19.97 -7.39
N LEU A 253 -18.59 -20.39 -6.66
CA LEU A 253 -17.22 -20.42 -7.16
C LEU A 253 -17.08 -21.39 -8.32
N GLU A 254 -17.64 -22.60 -8.21
CA GLU A 254 -17.66 -23.59 -9.30
C GLU A 254 -18.36 -23.02 -10.54
N ALA A 255 -19.57 -22.46 -10.38
CA ALA A 255 -20.28 -21.83 -11.49
C ALA A 255 -19.50 -20.66 -12.11
N ALA A 256 -18.83 -19.85 -11.30
CA ALA A 256 -17.96 -18.78 -11.78
C ALA A 256 -16.74 -19.31 -12.54
N GLU A 257 -16.15 -20.42 -12.08
CA GLU A 257 -15.02 -21.07 -12.75
C GLU A 257 -15.44 -21.69 -14.09
N GLU A 258 -16.64 -22.25 -14.19
CA GLU A 258 -17.22 -22.70 -15.46
C GLU A 258 -17.41 -21.55 -16.45
N GLU A 259 -17.94 -20.41 -16.00
CA GLU A 259 -18.09 -19.20 -16.82
C GLU A 259 -16.72 -18.66 -17.31
N LEU A 260 -15.68 -18.76 -16.48
CA LEU A 260 -14.34 -18.28 -16.80
C LEU A 260 -13.46 -19.32 -17.51
N ALA A 261 -13.92 -20.56 -17.68
CA ALA A 261 -13.12 -21.62 -18.29
C ALA A 261 -12.64 -21.27 -19.70
N SER A 262 -13.44 -20.53 -20.48
CA SER A 262 -13.05 -20.05 -21.81
C SER A 262 -12.08 -18.87 -21.81
N ILE A 263 -11.90 -18.21 -20.66
CA ILE A 263 -10.96 -17.09 -20.49
C ILE A 263 -9.55 -17.62 -20.21
N TYR A 264 -9.44 -18.71 -19.46
CA TYR A 264 -8.15 -19.24 -19.05
C TYR A 264 -7.40 -19.91 -20.19
N THR A 265 -6.13 -19.56 -20.34
CA THR A 265 -5.21 -20.21 -21.29
C THR A 265 -4.63 -21.53 -20.75
N GLY A 266 -4.87 -21.84 -19.47
CA GLY A 266 -4.41 -23.04 -18.75
C GLY A 266 -4.54 -22.88 -17.23
N ASP A 267 -4.14 -23.90 -16.47
CA ASP A 267 -4.22 -23.89 -14.99
C ASP A 267 -3.41 -22.75 -14.37
N PHE A 268 -2.24 -22.45 -14.92
CA PHE A 268 -1.42 -21.33 -14.47
C PHE A 268 -2.16 -19.99 -14.56
N HIS A 269 -2.90 -19.76 -15.65
CA HIS A 269 -3.75 -18.56 -15.78
C HIS A 269 -4.82 -18.54 -14.68
N LYS A 270 -5.52 -19.66 -14.46
CA LYS A 270 -6.56 -19.78 -13.43
C LYS A 270 -6.02 -19.41 -12.04
N GLU A 271 -4.79 -19.84 -11.72
CA GLU A 271 -4.10 -19.53 -10.47
C GLU A 271 -3.70 -18.06 -10.35
N HIS A 272 -3.29 -17.43 -11.46
CA HIS A 272 -2.75 -16.07 -11.49
C HIS A 272 -3.72 -15.01 -12.05
N VAL A 273 -5.03 -15.29 -12.09
CA VAL A 273 -6.02 -14.34 -12.61
C VAL A 273 -6.01 -13.02 -11.83
N ASN A 274 -5.96 -11.91 -12.56
CA ASN A 274 -5.75 -10.54 -12.06
C ASN A 274 -4.39 -10.29 -11.38
N GLU A 275 -3.37 -11.09 -11.70
CA GLU A 275 -2.01 -10.89 -11.24
C GLU A 275 -1.07 -10.49 -12.39
N ILE A 276 0.11 -9.99 -12.00
CA ILE A 276 1.23 -9.73 -12.88
C ILE A 276 2.36 -10.67 -12.49
N VAL A 277 2.82 -11.50 -13.42
CA VAL A 277 4.03 -12.30 -13.22
C VAL A 277 5.18 -11.74 -14.03
N PHE A 278 6.40 -11.91 -13.54
CA PHE A 278 7.60 -11.33 -14.12
C PHE A 278 8.54 -12.41 -14.64
N THR A 279 9.13 -12.18 -15.81
CA THR A 279 10.04 -13.13 -16.47
C THR A 279 11.20 -12.38 -17.14
N LYS A 280 12.30 -13.09 -17.43
CA LYS A 280 13.47 -12.52 -18.12
C LYS A 280 13.27 -12.38 -19.64
N VAL A 281 12.36 -13.18 -20.20
CA VAL A 281 12.08 -13.28 -21.62
C VAL A 281 10.58 -13.46 -21.84
N PRO A 282 10.02 -12.97 -22.96
CA PRO A 282 8.63 -13.20 -23.27
C PRO A 282 8.37 -14.68 -23.58
N TYR A 283 7.16 -15.15 -23.32
CA TYR A 283 6.72 -16.52 -23.58
C TYR A 283 5.31 -16.54 -24.17
N LYS A 284 4.81 -17.71 -24.55
CA LYS A 284 3.40 -17.86 -24.96
C LYS A 284 2.60 -18.35 -23.76
N ALA A 285 1.50 -17.67 -23.42
CA ALA A 285 0.60 -18.14 -22.36
C ALA A 285 0.13 -19.58 -22.63
N GLY A 286 0.06 -20.40 -21.57
CA GLY A 286 -0.10 -21.85 -21.63
C GLY A 286 1.23 -22.61 -21.80
N ASN A 287 2.37 -21.93 -21.82
CA ASN A 287 3.71 -22.53 -21.86
C ASN A 287 4.64 -21.95 -20.78
N GLU A 288 4.10 -21.69 -19.60
CA GLU A 288 4.80 -21.06 -18.48
C GLU A 288 5.97 -21.90 -17.98
N ALA A 289 5.89 -23.23 -18.11
CA ALA A 289 6.99 -24.14 -17.74
C ALA A 289 8.28 -23.93 -18.56
N SER A 290 8.23 -23.18 -19.67
CA SER A 290 9.40 -22.85 -20.49
C SER A 290 10.24 -21.70 -19.94
N VAL A 291 9.77 -21.02 -18.90
CA VAL A 291 10.43 -19.84 -18.32
C VAL A 291 10.43 -19.90 -16.80
N GLU A 292 11.40 -19.23 -16.19
CA GLU A 292 11.41 -19.01 -14.75
C GLU A 292 10.47 -17.86 -14.38
N ILE A 293 9.52 -18.11 -13.48
CA ILE A 293 8.54 -17.14 -13.01
C ILE A 293 9.07 -16.43 -11.76
N ASN A 294 9.04 -15.09 -11.79
CA ASN A 294 9.51 -14.20 -10.72
C ASN A 294 10.93 -14.52 -10.21
N PRO A 295 11.94 -14.67 -11.09
CA PRO A 295 13.32 -14.88 -10.65
C PRO A 295 13.82 -13.68 -9.84
N VAL A 296 14.95 -13.87 -9.17
CA VAL A 296 15.78 -12.74 -8.75
C VAL A 296 16.49 -12.21 -9.99
N PHE A 297 16.14 -11.00 -10.41
CA PHE A 297 16.72 -10.35 -11.58
C PHE A 297 18.08 -9.74 -11.24
N GLU A 298 19.00 -9.76 -12.18
CA GLU A 298 20.35 -9.19 -12.05
C GLU A 298 20.59 -8.14 -13.16
N PRO A 299 21.56 -7.22 -12.99
CA PRO A 299 21.97 -6.31 -14.06
C PRO A 299 22.36 -7.08 -15.33
N GLY A 300 21.68 -6.79 -16.44
CA GLY A 300 21.77 -7.58 -17.67
C GLY A 300 20.43 -8.14 -18.11
N ASP A 301 19.58 -8.50 -17.14
CA ASP A 301 18.26 -9.04 -17.39
C ASP A 301 17.32 -7.95 -17.90
N ALA A 302 16.46 -8.32 -18.85
CA ALA A 302 15.22 -7.58 -19.09
C ALA A 302 14.15 -8.11 -18.12
N ILE A 303 13.16 -7.28 -17.79
CA ILE A 303 12.01 -7.67 -16.98
C ILE A 303 10.77 -7.48 -17.83
N TYR A 304 10.08 -8.57 -18.13
CA TYR A 304 8.79 -8.59 -18.80
C TYR A 304 7.69 -8.89 -17.79
N GLY A 305 6.65 -8.06 -17.77
CA GLY A 305 5.43 -8.31 -17.01
C GLY A 305 4.40 -9.00 -17.89
N THR A 306 3.77 -10.06 -17.39
CA THR A 306 2.60 -10.70 -18.01
C THR A 306 1.40 -10.49 -17.13
N ILE A 307 0.36 -9.82 -17.64
CA ILE A 307 -0.93 -9.70 -16.97
C ILE A 307 -1.82 -10.86 -17.40
N TYR A 308 -2.43 -11.52 -16.42
CA TYR A 308 -3.47 -12.52 -16.61
C TYR A 308 -4.83 -11.89 -16.31
N PHE A 309 -5.64 -11.67 -17.34
CA PHE A 309 -6.91 -10.98 -17.20
C PHE A 309 -8.03 -11.95 -16.80
N GLY A 310 -8.93 -11.52 -15.91
CA GLY A 310 -10.19 -12.24 -15.69
C GLY A 310 -11.18 -12.14 -16.84
N ALA A 311 -10.89 -11.35 -17.88
CA ALA A 311 -11.74 -11.16 -19.04
C ALA A 311 -10.88 -10.98 -20.30
N THR A 312 -11.50 -10.84 -21.46
CA THR A 312 -10.78 -10.47 -22.68
C THR A 312 -10.16 -9.08 -22.54
N ILE A 313 -9.08 -8.79 -23.27
CA ILE A 313 -8.48 -7.46 -23.36
C ILE A 313 -9.54 -6.42 -23.77
N MET A 314 -10.41 -6.75 -24.73
CA MET A 314 -11.53 -5.88 -25.14
C MET A 314 -12.41 -5.45 -23.95
N ASP A 315 -12.68 -6.36 -23.01
CA ASP A 315 -13.51 -6.06 -21.85
C ASP A 315 -12.72 -5.40 -20.71
N ALA A 316 -11.46 -5.80 -20.52
CA ALA A 316 -10.59 -5.37 -19.44
C ALA A 316 -9.90 -4.01 -19.69
N VAL A 317 -9.71 -3.61 -20.95
CA VAL A 317 -9.12 -2.31 -21.31
C VAL A 317 -9.91 -1.54 -22.39
N GLY A 318 -10.75 -2.20 -23.19
CA GLY A 318 -11.36 -1.62 -24.38
C GLY A 318 -10.64 -2.05 -25.66
N ASP A 319 -11.04 -1.50 -26.81
CA ASP A 319 -10.43 -1.89 -28.09
C ASP A 319 -9.01 -1.32 -28.23
N PRO A 320 -7.95 -2.17 -28.22
CA PRO A 320 -6.58 -1.71 -28.37
C PRO A 320 -6.31 -1.05 -29.73
N ASN A 321 -7.18 -1.26 -30.72
CA ASN A 321 -7.03 -0.75 -32.08
C ASN A 321 -7.66 0.64 -32.28
N THR A 322 -8.44 1.12 -31.32
CA THR A 322 -9.03 2.45 -31.40
C THR A 322 -8.01 3.52 -31.01
N LEU A 323 -7.66 4.39 -31.96
CA LEU A 323 -6.76 5.52 -31.76
C LEU A 323 -7.55 6.82 -31.54
N SER A 324 -7.04 7.68 -30.65
CA SER A 324 -7.49 9.07 -30.51
C SER A 324 -7.21 9.85 -31.78
N ALA A 325 -7.83 11.03 -31.90
CA ALA A 325 -7.50 12.01 -32.95
C ALA A 325 -6.01 12.41 -32.96
N SER A 326 -5.28 12.19 -31.86
CA SER A 326 -3.84 12.42 -31.76
C SER A 326 -2.98 11.21 -32.17
N GLY A 327 -3.59 10.13 -32.63
CA GLY A 327 -2.93 8.86 -32.97
C GLY A 327 -2.46 8.05 -31.76
N LYS A 328 -2.74 8.52 -30.54
CA LYS A 328 -2.49 7.76 -29.31
C LYS A 328 -3.60 6.74 -29.09
N PRO A 329 -3.30 5.49 -28.70
CA PRO A 329 -4.32 4.52 -28.33
C PRO A 329 -5.27 5.07 -27.26
N MET A 330 -6.60 4.96 -27.47
CA MET A 330 -7.60 5.40 -26.50
C MET A 330 -8.02 4.25 -25.59
N GLY A 331 -7.89 4.43 -24.28
CA GLY A 331 -8.35 3.44 -23.29
C GLY A 331 -7.46 2.21 -23.16
N THR A 332 -6.41 2.05 -23.97
CA THR A 332 -5.70 0.77 -24.10
C THR A 332 -4.65 0.51 -23.02
N GLY A 333 -4.73 1.17 -21.87
CA GLY A 333 -3.67 1.12 -20.87
C GLY A 333 -4.10 1.56 -19.48
N GLY A 334 -3.25 1.21 -18.51
CA GLY A 334 -3.48 1.47 -17.09
C GLY A 334 -2.32 2.20 -16.46
N GLU A 335 -2.60 2.92 -15.38
CA GLU A 335 -1.54 3.46 -14.54
C GLU A 335 -0.73 2.28 -13.98
N PHE A 336 0.56 2.25 -14.30
CA PHE A 336 1.49 1.22 -13.85
C PHE A 336 2.39 1.83 -12.81
N THR A 337 2.39 1.31 -11.58
CA THR A 337 3.26 1.82 -10.52
C THR A 337 4.08 0.69 -9.93
N VAL A 338 5.34 1.00 -9.60
CA VAL A 338 6.27 0.05 -8.99
C VAL A 338 6.84 0.69 -7.74
N ARG A 339 6.61 0.07 -6.58
CA ARG A 339 6.94 0.62 -5.25
C ARG A 339 7.69 -0.39 -4.40
N ASP A 340 8.62 0.08 -3.58
CA ASP A 340 9.24 -0.75 -2.56
C ASP A 340 8.36 -0.89 -1.31
N ALA A 341 8.84 -1.64 -0.30
CA ALA A 341 8.14 -1.80 0.97
C ALA A 341 7.98 -0.49 1.77
N ALA A 342 8.77 0.55 1.48
CA ALA A 342 8.65 1.88 2.08
C ALA A 342 7.70 2.79 1.27
N GLY A 343 7.10 2.27 0.19
CA GLY A 343 6.20 3.02 -0.69
C GLY A 343 6.91 3.95 -1.68
N LEU A 344 8.24 3.91 -1.75
CA LEU A 344 9.03 4.70 -2.69
C LEU A 344 8.88 4.13 -4.09
N THR A 345 8.62 5.00 -5.06
CA THR A 345 8.44 4.59 -6.46
C THR A 345 9.78 4.33 -7.15
N LEU A 346 9.82 3.30 -7.99
CA LEU A 346 10.99 2.99 -8.81
C LEU A 346 11.15 4.01 -9.94
N ASP A 347 10.06 4.44 -10.56
CA ASP A 347 10.11 5.37 -11.68
C ASP A 347 10.58 6.76 -11.24
N ARG A 348 11.52 7.32 -12.02
CA ARG A 348 12.13 8.62 -11.76
C ARG A 348 11.95 9.53 -12.97
N TYR A 349 11.64 10.80 -12.73
CA TYR A 349 11.43 11.77 -13.81
C TYR A 349 12.69 12.03 -14.64
N PHE A 350 12.49 12.31 -15.93
CA PHE A 350 13.52 12.81 -16.85
C PHE A 350 13.87 14.28 -16.59
N THR A 351 12.92 15.07 -16.07
CA THR A 351 13.04 16.51 -15.83
C THR A 351 12.37 16.93 -14.53
N ASP A 352 12.82 18.02 -13.91
CA ASP A 352 12.21 18.62 -12.72
C ASP A 352 10.81 19.23 -12.96
N ASP A 353 10.28 19.17 -14.19
CA ASP A 353 8.90 19.55 -14.52
C ASP A 353 7.94 18.40 -14.16
N ASP A 354 7.10 18.63 -13.15
CA ASP A 354 6.04 17.78 -12.52
C ASP A 354 4.98 17.15 -13.47
N SER A 355 5.16 17.22 -14.78
CA SER A 355 4.09 16.96 -15.77
C SER A 355 3.80 15.49 -16.12
N GLY A 356 4.27 14.50 -15.35
CA GLY A 356 3.87 13.12 -15.63
C GLY A 356 4.37 12.08 -14.65
N LYS A 357 3.63 11.88 -13.55
CA LYS A 357 3.77 10.77 -12.60
C LYS A 357 3.37 9.41 -13.17
N ASN A 358 2.91 9.35 -14.42
CA ASN A 358 2.13 8.21 -14.85
C ASN A 358 2.97 7.33 -15.77
N THR A 359 3.84 6.54 -15.15
CA THR A 359 4.24 5.28 -15.77
C THR A 359 2.97 4.52 -16.15
N THR A 360 2.92 4.05 -17.39
CA THR A 360 1.70 3.53 -18.01
C THR A 360 2.02 2.18 -18.65
N MET A 361 1.22 1.17 -18.32
CA MET A 361 1.15 -0.02 -19.15
C MET A 361 0.28 0.30 -20.35
N LEU A 362 0.83 0.22 -21.56
CA LEU A 362 0.10 0.47 -22.79
C LEU A 362 -0.02 -0.82 -23.59
N ILE A 363 -1.24 -1.17 -24.00
CA ILE A 363 -1.53 -2.21 -24.98
C ILE A 363 -1.49 -1.56 -26.36
N PHE A 364 -0.57 -2.02 -27.21
CA PHE A 364 -0.36 -1.45 -28.53
C PHE A 364 -1.43 -1.93 -29.55
N PRO A 365 -1.80 -1.08 -30.52
CA PRO A 365 -2.63 -1.49 -31.65
C PRO A 365 -2.05 -2.69 -32.41
N GLY A 366 -2.92 -3.56 -32.90
CA GLY A 366 -2.56 -4.82 -33.55
C GLY A 366 -2.50 -6.01 -32.60
N TRP A 367 -2.71 -5.80 -31.30
CA TRP A 367 -2.90 -6.90 -30.35
C TRP A 367 -4.27 -7.56 -30.51
N ASP A 368 -4.33 -8.86 -30.27
CA ASP A 368 -5.58 -9.61 -30.28
C ASP A 368 -6.46 -9.18 -29.09
N ALA A 369 -7.55 -8.48 -29.38
CA ALA A 369 -8.46 -7.99 -28.36
C ALA A 369 -9.25 -9.10 -27.65
N SER A 370 -9.30 -10.31 -28.24
CA SER A 370 -9.90 -11.50 -27.62
C SER A 370 -8.95 -12.23 -26.66
N ALA A 371 -7.65 -11.92 -26.72
CA ALA A 371 -6.68 -12.50 -25.81
C ALA A 371 -6.98 -12.11 -24.36
N THR A 372 -6.60 -12.98 -23.44
CA THR A 372 -6.83 -12.85 -22.00
C THR A 372 -5.51 -12.71 -21.23
N THR A 373 -4.40 -12.52 -21.96
CA THR A 373 -3.09 -12.21 -21.39
C THR A 373 -2.41 -11.10 -22.19
N TYR A 374 -1.63 -10.24 -21.52
CA TYR A 374 -0.80 -9.24 -22.19
C TYR A 374 0.60 -9.20 -21.58
N GLN A 375 1.60 -9.18 -22.46
CA GLN A 375 3.01 -9.07 -22.08
C GLN A 375 3.58 -7.71 -22.46
N PHE A 376 4.28 -7.08 -21.52
CA PHE A 376 4.88 -5.77 -21.72
C PHE A 376 6.25 -5.69 -21.06
N ILE A 377 7.08 -4.78 -21.57
CA ILE A 377 8.41 -4.53 -21.03
C ILE A 377 8.27 -3.64 -19.80
N VAL A 378 8.80 -4.11 -18.67
CA VAL A 378 8.87 -3.35 -17.42
C VAL A 378 10.22 -2.66 -17.32
N VAL A 379 11.30 -3.43 -17.45
CA VAL A 379 12.68 -2.93 -17.47
C VAL A 379 13.38 -3.48 -18.71
N PRO A 380 13.89 -2.61 -19.61
CA PRO A 380 14.64 -3.06 -20.76
C PRO A 380 16.08 -3.42 -20.36
N ASN A 381 16.74 -4.19 -21.22
CA ASN A 381 18.20 -4.36 -21.22
C ASN A 381 18.81 -3.73 -22.49
N LEU A 382 20.13 -3.91 -22.68
CA LEU A 382 20.85 -3.32 -23.81
C LEU A 382 20.39 -3.83 -25.19
N THR A 383 19.76 -5.00 -25.26
CA THR A 383 19.35 -5.64 -26.53
C THR A 383 17.84 -5.61 -26.76
N THR A 384 17.07 -5.11 -25.79
CA THR A 384 15.61 -4.99 -25.89
C THR A 384 15.22 -4.04 -27.04
N ASP A 385 14.29 -4.46 -27.90
CA ASP A 385 13.75 -3.64 -28.99
C ASP A 385 12.57 -2.80 -28.48
N LEU A 386 12.77 -1.48 -28.36
CA LEU A 386 11.76 -0.53 -27.91
C LEU A 386 11.09 0.25 -29.04
N LYS A 387 11.11 -0.24 -30.29
CA LYS A 387 10.50 0.48 -31.42
C LYS A 387 9.00 0.74 -31.24
N GLN A 388 8.25 -0.20 -30.66
CA GLN A 388 6.81 -0.02 -30.45
C GLN A 388 6.53 1.02 -29.36
N GLU A 389 7.24 0.91 -28.24
CA GLU A 389 7.22 1.87 -27.14
C GLU A 389 7.55 3.27 -27.64
N ALA A 390 8.62 3.39 -28.43
CA ALA A 390 9.05 4.64 -29.03
C ALA A 390 8.01 5.21 -30.01
N LYS A 391 7.44 4.37 -30.88
CA LYS A 391 6.37 4.75 -31.83
C LYS A 391 5.15 5.33 -31.12
N TYR A 392 4.74 4.74 -30.00
CA TYR A 392 3.56 5.16 -29.23
C TYR A 392 3.91 6.08 -28.05
N LYS A 393 5.17 6.54 -27.95
CA LYS A 393 5.67 7.44 -26.91
C LYS A 393 5.48 6.88 -25.48
N ASN A 394 5.50 5.56 -25.31
CA ASN A 394 5.47 4.91 -24.00
C ASN A 394 6.89 4.87 -23.39
N ILE A 395 7.23 5.89 -22.60
CA ILE A 395 8.56 6.01 -21.98
C ILE A 395 8.74 5.15 -20.71
N THR A 396 7.72 4.41 -20.30
CA THR A 396 7.71 3.65 -19.04
C THR A 396 8.94 2.75 -18.87
N PRO A 397 9.35 1.93 -19.85
CA PRO A 397 10.54 1.08 -19.66
C PRO A 397 11.82 1.88 -19.42
N LEU A 398 11.95 3.04 -20.07
CA LEU A 398 13.09 3.94 -19.90
C LEU A 398 13.10 4.57 -18.50
N GLN A 399 11.94 4.96 -17.98
CA GLN A 399 11.80 5.47 -16.61
C GLN A 399 12.17 4.41 -15.55
N MET A 400 11.83 3.15 -15.79
CA MET A 400 12.18 2.05 -14.88
C MET A 400 13.69 1.76 -14.90
N ALA A 401 14.33 1.74 -16.08
CA ALA A 401 15.79 1.62 -16.18
C ALA A 401 16.50 2.78 -15.45
N ARG A 402 16.06 4.03 -15.66
CA ARG A 402 16.55 5.20 -14.93
C ARG A 402 16.31 5.10 -13.42
N GLY A 403 15.21 4.47 -13.02
CA GLY A 403 14.92 4.15 -11.63
C GLY A 403 15.99 3.29 -11.01
N LEU A 404 16.25 2.14 -11.62
CA LEU A 404 17.26 1.19 -11.16
C LEU A 404 18.68 1.77 -11.21
N SER A 405 18.99 2.66 -12.15
CA SER A 405 20.31 3.32 -12.22
C SER A 405 20.62 4.25 -11.04
N LYS A 406 19.60 4.61 -10.25
CA LYS A 406 19.72 5.47 -9.07
C LYS A 406 19.58 4.73 -7.74
N GLU A 407 19.29 3.43 -7.78
CA GLU A 407 19.16 2.62 -6.58
C GLU A 407 20.54 2.18 -6.06
N SER A 408 20.60 1.79 -4.79
CA SER A 408 21.84 1.30 -4.20
C SER A 408 22.15 -0.15 -4.63
N PRO A 409 23.44 -0.56 -4.71
CA PRO A 409 23.85 -1.92 -5.07
C PRO A 409 23.47 -2.98 -4.00
N ARG A 410 22.19 -3.38 -3.97
CA ARG A 410 21.67 -4.38 -3.05
C ARG A 410 20.49 -5.12 -3.64
N LYS A 411 20.15 -6.27 -3.05
CA LYS A 411 18.90 -6.97 -3.30
C LYS A 411 17.71 -6.17 -2.76
N LYS A 412 16.70 -5.96 -3.60
CA LYS A 412 15.50 -5.20 -3.27
C LYS A 412 14.26 -5.80 -3.92
N LYS A 413 13.17 -5.88 -3.16
CA LYS A 413 11.85 -6.30 -3.64
C LYS A 413 11.02 -5.09 -4.08
N TRP A 414 10.34 -5.23 -5.20
CA TRP A 414 9.46 -4.24 -5.78
C TRP A 414 8.06 -4.83 -5.96
N ASN A 415 7.05 -4.08 -5.55
CA ASN A 415 5.64 -4.39 -5.74
C ASN A 415 5.13 -3.57 -6.91
N ALA A 416 4.65 -4.26 -7.93
CA ALA A 416 4.13 -3.68 -9.15
C ALA A 416 2.61 -3.78 -9.15
N GLN A 417 1.96 -2.73 -9.65
CA GLN A 417 0.52 -2.73 -9.82
C GLN A 417 0.11 -2.01 -11.11
N VAL A 418 -0.91 -2.52 -11.78
CA VAL A 418 -1.58 -1.87 -12.90
C VAL A 418 -3.03 -1.64 -12.52
N ALA A 419 -3.48 -0.38 -12.55
CA ALA A 419 -4.88 -0.04 -12.35
C ALA A 419 -5.56 0.15 -13.70
N LEU A 420 -6.61 -0.65 -13.97
CA LEU A 420 -7.46 -0.55 -15.15
C LEU A 420 -8.90 -0.29 -14.72
N VAL A 421 -9.58 0.59 -15.45
CA VAL A 421 -11.00 0.91 -15.19
C VAL A 421 -11.75 0.88 -16.50
N THR A 422 -12.72 -0.04 -16.63
CA THR A 422 -13.63 -0.08 -17.78
C THR A 422 -15.08 -0.15 -17.33
N ALA A 423 -15.99 0.16 -18.27
CA ALA A 423 -17.42 0.03 -18.03
C ALA A 423 -17.86 -1.42 -17.75
N LYS A 424 -17.14 -2.43 -18.30
CA LYS A 424 -17.50 -3.84 -18.15
C LYS A 424 -16.92 -4.47 -16.89
N THR A 425 -15.61 -4.40 -16.73
CA THR A 425 -14.94 -5.04 -15.58
C THR A 425 -15.00 -4.19 -14.33
N GLY A 426 -15.31 -2.90 -14.44
CA GLY A 426 -15.13 -1.93 -13.35
C GLY A 426 -13.65 -1.63 -13.16
N ALA A 427 -13.29 -1.17 -11.96
CA ALA A 427 -11.90 -0.99 -11.59
C ALA A 427 -11.29 -2.33 -11.15
N VAL A 428 -10.16 -2.67 -11.76
CA VAL A 428 -9.40 -3.88 -11.47
C VAL A 428 -7.95 -3.48 -11.25
N LEU A 429 -7.42 -3.90 -10.10
CA LEU A 429 -6.02 -3.68 -9.72
C LEU A 429 -5.26 -4.99 -9.87
N TYR A 430 -4.39 -5.03 -10.88
CA TYR A 430 -3.50 -6.16 -11.12
C TYR A 430 -2.25 -5.97 -10.29
N LYS A 431 -1.82 -7.01 -9.57
CA LYS A 431 -0.67 -6.91 -8.65
C LYS A 431 0.35 -8.00 -8.93
N GLY A 432 1.61 -7.68 -8.68
CA GLY A 432 2.70 -8.64 -8.69
C GLY A 432 3.89 -8.10 -7.93
N SER A 433 4.91 -8.92 -7.74
CA SER A 433 6.18 -8.46 -7.17
C SER A 433 7.36 -9.17 -7.80
N PHE A 434 8.48 -8.46 -7.91
CA PHE A 434 9.75 -9.02 -8.37
C PHE A 434 10.90 -8.53 -7.49
N GLU A 435 12.03 -9.24 -7.53
CA GLU A 435 13.24 -8.88 -6.80
C GLU A 435 14.38 -8.59 -7.76
N VAL A 436 15.15 -7.54 -7.51
CA VAL A 436 16.36 -7.22 -8.29
C VAL A 436 17.55 -7.19 -7.35
N ASP A 437 18.64 -7.88 -7.69
CA ASP A 437 19.92 -7.82 -6.98
C ASP A 437 20.94 -6.97 -7.73
N LEU A 438 20.97 -5.67 -7.40
CA LEU A 438 21.92 -4.71 -7.97
C LEU A 438 23.33 -4.81 -7.36
N SER A 439 23.57 -5.74 -6.43
CA SER A 439 24.93 -6.01 -5.93
C SER A 439 25.76 -6.91 -6.86
N LYS A 440 25.12 -7.47 -7.89
CA LYS A 440 25.73 -8.32 -8.92
C LYS A 440 26.13 -7.52 -10.15
N GLY A 441 27.04 -8.07 -10.95
CA GLY A 441 27.44 -7.50 -12.25
C GLY A 441 27.87 -6.03 -12.17
N GLU A 442 27.45 -5.23 -13.14
CA GLU A 442 27.72 -3.78 -13.19
C GLU A 442 26.76 -2.95 -12.30
N GLY A 443 25.86 -3.60 -11.57
CA GLY A 443 24.94 -2.93 -10.65
C GLY A 443 24.07 -1.84 -11.33
N PRO A 444 23.85 -0.70 -10.65
CA PRO A 444 23.09 0.43 -11.20
C PRO A 444 23.68 1.03 -12.49
N GLU A 445 25.01 0.96 -12.67
CA GLU A 445 25.70 1.54 -13.84
C GLU A 445 25.27 0.86 -15.15
N TYR A 446 24.91 -0.43 -15.10
CA TYR A 446 24.33 -1.13 -16.25
C TYR A 446 23.09 -0.41 -16.78
N TYR A 447 22.15 -0.10 -15.87
CA TYR A 447 20.88 0.50 -16.24
C TYR A 447 21.03 1.95 -16.66
N GLN A 448 22.08 2.64 -16.22
CA GLN A 448 22.45 3.94 -16.79
C GLN A 448 22.84 3.83 -18.27
N LYS A 449 23.63 2.81 -18.64
CA LYS A 449 23.97 2.54 -20.05
C LYS A 449 22.75 2.16 -20.87
N VAL A 450 21.85 1.35 -20.30
CA VAL A 450 20.56 1.01 -20.92
C VAL A 450 19.74 2.27 -21.16
N GLU A 451 19.58 3.14 -20.16
CA GLU A 451 18.84 4.40 -20.29
C GLU A 451 19.40 5.23 -21.46
N VAL A 452 20.70 5.49 -21.48
CA VAL A 452 21.32 6.33 -22.54
C VAL A 452 21.10 5.71 -23.92
N LYS A 453 21.35 4.41 -24.08
CA LYS A 453 21.20 3.72 -25.37
C LYS A 453 19.74 3.71 -25.83
N GLN A 454 18.82 3.40 -24.94
CA GLN A 454 17.42 3.27 -25.29
C GLN A 454 16.76 4.65 -25.50
N GLU A 455 17.23 5.71 -24.83
CA GLU A 455 16.80 7.09 -25.11
C GLU A 455 17.04 7.46 -26.58
N GLU A 456 18.17 7.05 -27.17
CA GLU A 456 18.45 7.28 -28.60
C GLU A 456 17.40 6.65 -29.52
N VAL A 457 16.85 5.48 -29.17
CA VAL A 457 15.76 4.82 -29.92
C VAL A 457 14.49 5.68 -29.91
N PHE A 458 14.13 6.25 -28.75
CA PHE A 458 13.00 7.17 -28.64
C PHE A 458 13.22 8.46 -29.44
N ILE A 459 14.43 9.03 -29.36
CA ILE A 459 14.80 10.23 -30.12
C ILE A 459 14.72 9.97 -31.63
N ALA A 460 15.15 8.80 -32.09
CA ALA A 460 15.08 8.39 -33.50
C ALA A 460 13.64 8.19 -34.00
N ALA A 461 12.75 7.67 -33.15
CA ALA A 461 11.35 7.47 -33.50
C ALA A 461 10.55 8.80 -33.59
N ASN A 462 10.93 9.82 -32.82
CA ASN A 462 10.23 11.10 -32.80
C ASN A 462 10.35 11.83 -34.15
N ASN A 463 9.21 12.29 -34.68
CA ASN A 463 9.15 13.06 -35.91
C ASN A 463 8.82 14.53 -35.61
N LEU A 464 9.24 15.42 -36.50
CA LEU A 464 8.76 16.78 -36.44
C LEU A 464 7.26 16.82 -36.73
N PRO A 465 6.51 17.74 -36.09
CA PRO A 465 5.10 17.95 -36.41
C PRO A 465 4.91 18.25 -37.90
N ARG A 466 3.78 17.82 -38.46
CA ARG A 466 3.40 18.18 -39.82
C ARG A 466 2.82 19.60 -39.82
N ALA A 467 3.28 20.43 -40.76
CA ALA A 467 2.69 21.75 -40.96
C ALA A 467 1.25 21.61 -41.47
N VAL A 468 0.30 22.30 -40.81
CA VAL A 468 -1.10 22.41 -41.26
C VAL A 468 -1.23 23.49 -42.33
N THR A 469 -0.45 24.57 -42.23
CA THR A 469 -0.41 25.68 -43.20
C THR A 469 1.05 26.08 -43.45
N ARG A 470 1.36 26.53 -44.67
CA ARG A 470 2.67 27.09 -45.04
C ARG A 470 2.53 28.56 -45.39
N ASN A 471 3.19 29.43 -44.63
CA ASN A 471 3.16 30.87 -44.86
C ASN A 471 4.51 31.47 -44.50
N ALA A 472 5.39 31.66 -45.50
CA ALA A 472 6.77 32.08 -45.29
C ALA A 472 6.90 33.40 -44.51
N GLY A 473 6.02 34.38 -44.77
CA GLY A 473 6.04 35.66 -44.08
C GLY A 473 5.71 35.52 -42.60
N LEU A 474 4.67 34.75 -42.28
CA LEU A 474 4.28 34.47 -40.90
C LEU A 474 5.33 33.60 -40.19
N GLU A 475 5.81 32.54 -40.85
CA GLU A 475 6.84 31.65 -40.32
C GLU A 475 8.12 32.41 -39.95
N ALA A 476 8.57 33.36 -40.78
CA ALA A 476 9.72 34.22 -40.50
C ALA A 476 9.46 35.18 -39.33
N GLN A 477 8.27 35.76 -39.23
CA GLN A 477 7.88 36.60 -38.09
C GLN A 477 7.93 35.82 -36.78
N LEU A 478 7.34 34.62 -36.76
CA LEU A 478 7.31 33.74 -35.60
C LEU A 478 8.72 33.29 -35.19
N LEU A 479 9.56 32.93 -36.16
CA LEU A 479 10.94 32.54 -35.90
C LEU A 479 11.76 33.68 -35.28
N SER A 480 11.58 34.90 -35.79
CA SER A 480 12.22 36.10 -35.25
C SER A 480 11.79 36.37 -33.82
N ILE A 481 10.47 36.28 -33.54
CA ILE A 481 9.95 36.40 -32.17
C ILE A 481 10.65 35.41 -31.25
N MET A 482 10.74 34.13 -31.64
CA MET A 482 11.31 33.08 -30.80
C MET A 482 12.81 33.22 -30.57
N ASN A 483 13.60 33.56 -31.61
CA ASN A 483 15.04 33.78 -31.46
C ASN A 483 15.38 35.01 -30.61
N ASN A 484 14.45 35.96 -30.46
CA ASN A 484 14.63 37.15 -29.61
C ASN A 484 14.21 36.93 -28.13
N GLN A 485 13.76 35.73 -27.76
CA GLN A 485 13.32 35.43 -26.37
C GLN A 485 14.47 35.06 -25.42
N GLY A 486 15.72 34.99 -25.90
CA GLY A 486 16.88 34.64 -25.07
C GLY A 486 16.98 33.15 -24.71
N PHE A 487 16.35 32.27 -25.49
CA PHE A 487 16.54 30.82 -25.32
C PHE A 487 17.99 30.43 -25.63
N LYS A 488 18.49 29.40 -24.94
CA LYS A 488 19.81 28.79 -25.26
C LYS A 488 19.74 27.98 -26.56
N GLU A 489 18.57 27.44 -26.85
CA GLU A 489 18.23 26.80 -28.11
C GLU A 489 18.27 27.77 -29.30
N LYS A 490 18.96 27.40 -30.37
CA LYS A 490 18.90 28.13 -31.65
C LYS A 490 17.83 27.51 -32.54
N PHE A 491 16.75 28.25 -32.82
CA PHE A 491 15.65 27.77 -33.66
C PHE A 491 16.00 27.91 -35.15
N THR A 492 15.75 26.85 -35.93
CA THR A 492 16.12 26.78 -37.34
C THR A 492 14.98 27.18 -38.28
N ARG A 493 13.73 26.86 -37.94
CA ARG A 493 12.54 27.17 -38.73
C ARG A 493 11.26 27.19 -37.89
N THR A 494 10.16 27.59 -38.50
CA THR A 494 8.81 27.54 -37.92
C THR A 494 7.98 26.48 -38.64
N ILE A 495 7.20 25.71 -37.89
CA ILE A 495 6.21 24.75 -38.40
C ILE A 495 4.88 25.10 -37.77
N ILE A 496 3.92 25.63 -38.55
CA ILE A 496 2.58 25.95 -38.04
C ILE A 496 1.80 24.65 -37.87
N THR A 497 1.56 24.25 -36.63
CA THR A 497 0.89 22.98 -36.27
C THR A 497 -0.61 23.12 -36.11
N ARG A 498 -1.10 24.35 -35.91
CA ARG A 498 -2.53 24.69 -35.97
C ARG A 498 -2.68 26.11 -36.53
N ASP A 499 -3.59 26.29 -37.46
CA ASP A 499 -3.87 27.61 -38.04
C ASP A 499 -4.62 28.51 -37.05
N TRP A 500 -4.77 29.79 -37.41
CA TRP A 500 -5.47 30.79 -36.62
C TRP A 500 -6.89 30.36 -36.27
N LYS A 501 -7.18 30.27 -34.98
CA LYS A 501 -8.53 30.15 -34.44
C LYS A 501 -8.94 31.46 -33.81
N VAL A 502 -10.03 32.06 -34.30
CA VAL A 502 -10.59 33.26 -33.69
C VAL A 502 -11.31 32.88 -32.39
N ILE A 503 -10.98 33.60 -31.32
CA ILE A 503 -11.61 33.50 -30.02
C ILE A 503 -12.24 34.85 -29.71
N GLN A 504 -13.55 34.83 -29.47
CA GLN A 504 -14.33 36.00 -29.11
C GLN A 504 -14.87 35.81 -27.69
N ARG A 505 -14.41 36.69 -26.80
CA ARG A 505 -14.90 36.82 -25.42
C ARG A 505 -15.59 38.19 -25.27
N PRO A 506 -16.40 38.42 -24.22
CA PRO A 506 -17.16 39.67 -24.08
C PRO A 506 -16.34 40.97 -24.18
N LEU A 507 -15.06 40.95 -23.77
CA LEU A 507 -14.18 42.13 -23.76
C LEU A 507 -12.93 41.97 -24.64
N GLU A 508 -12.74 40.81 -25.27
CA GLU A 508 -11.52 40.52 -26.03
C GLU A 508 -11.86 39.76 -27.31
N LYS A 509 -11.27 40.20 -28.42
CA LYS A 509 -11.27 39.46 -29.66
C LYS A 509 -9.82 39.24 -30.06
N TYR A 510 -9.40 37.99 -30.09
CA TYR A 510 -8.05 37.61 -30.50
C TYR A 510 -8.12 36.37 -31.38
N ARG A 511 -7.02 36.05 -32.04
CA ARG A 511 -6.82 34.77 -32.70
C ARG A 511 -5.56 34.13 -32.14
N GLU A 512 -5.57 32.80 -32.06
CA GLU A 512 -4.42 32.03 -31.64
C GLU A 512 -4.02 30.98 -32.67
N LEU A 513 -2.73 30.71 -32.79
CA LEU A 513 -2.17 29.61 -33.58
C LEU A 513 -1.13 28.85 -32.77
N TYR A 514 -0.77 27.67 -33.24
CA TYR A 514 0.26 26.84 -32.61
C TYR A 514 1.40 26.65 -33.60
N ALA A 515 2.63 26.80 -33.13
CA ALA A 515 3.81 26.59 -33.96
C ALA A 515 4.91 25.85 -33.20
N ALA A 516 5.52 24.90 -33.90
CA ALA A 516 6.70 24.18 -33.46
C ALA A 516 7.98 24.79 -34.06
N PHE A 517 9.03 24.84 -33.26
CA PHE A 517 10.32 25.40 -33.60
C PHE A 517 11.40 24.34 -33.38
N PRO A 518 11.84 23.66 -34.45
CA PRO A 518 13.01 22.80 -34.40
C PRO A 518 14.23 23.62 -33.95
N TYR A 519 15.08 23.01 -33.13
CA TYR A 519 16.23 23.68 -32.54
C TYR A 519 17.47 22.79 -32.46
N LYS A 520 18.62 23.45 -32.34
CA LYS A 520 19.89 22.87 -31.92
C LYS A 520 20.43 23.61 -30.70
N THR A 521 20.90 22.87 -29.69
CA THR A 521 21.57 23.45 -28.52
C THR A 521 23.08 23.63 -28.79
N PRO A 522 23.79 24.44 -27.98
CA PRO A 522 25.24 24.57 -28.06
C PRO A 522 25.98 23.23 -27.90
N GLU A 523 25.42 22.31 -27.10
CA GLU A 523 25.96 20.97 -26.85
C GLU A 523 25.63 19.97 -27.96
N GLY A 524 25.10 20.43 -29.10
CA GLY A 524 24.79 19.59 -30.25
C GLY A 524 23.50 18.77 -30.14
N LYS A 525 22.70 19.00 -29.10
CA LYS A 525 21.42 18.33 -28.90
C LYS A 525 20.33 18.93 -29.80
N CYS A 526 19.45 18.09 -30.34
CA CYS A 526 18.41 18.51 -31.30
C CYS A 526 17.00 18.15 -30.82
N GLY A 527 16.03 18.98 -31.16
CA GLY A 527 14.64 18.83 -30.70
C GLY A 527 13.70 19.82 -31.39
N TYR A 528 12.47 19.89 -30.91
CA TYR A 528 11.58 21.01 -31.19
C TYR A 528 10.83 21.45 -29.93
N LEU A 529 10.46 22.73 -29.89
CA LEU A 529 9.58 23.29 -28.88
C LEU A 529 8.30 23.78 -29.54
N GLU A 530 7.14 23.56 -28.93
CA GLU A 530 5.86 24.08 -29.42
C GLU A 530 5.32 25.19 -28.51
N PHE A 531 4.83 26.27 -29.11
CA PHE A 531 4.29 27.45 -28.43
C PHE A 531 2.97 27.92 -29.06
N VAL A 532 2.17 28.62 -28.26
CA VAL A 532 0.99 29.35 -28.73
C VAL A 532 1.40 30.77 -29.12
N PHE A 533 0.84 31.28 -30.21
CA PHE A 533 0.94 32.69 -30.57
C PHE A 533 -0.44 33.30 -30.62
N ARG A 534 -0.55 34.53 -30.12
CA ARG A 534 -1.77 35.33 -30.08
C ARG A 534 -1.62 36.56 -30.97
N SER A 535 -2.72 36.99 -31.57
CA SER A 535 -2.84 38.24 -32.32
C SER A 535 -4.18 38.87 -31.95
N ASP A 536 -4.14 40.08 -31.39
CA ASP A 536 -5.29 40.79 -30.84
C ASP A 536 -5.98 41.63 -31.91
N TYR A 537 -7.30 41.79 -31.80
CA TYR A 537 -8.08 42.62 -32.71
C TYR A 537 -8.25 44.04 -32.15
N VAL A 538 -7.59 45.01 -32.76
CA VAL A 538 -7.69 46.45 -32.42
C VAL A 538 -7.88 47.24 -33.72
N GLY A 539 -9.08 47.19 -34.29
CA GLY A 539 -9.36 47.73 -35.63
C GLY A 539 -8.70 46.94 -36.79
N GLY A 540 -8.03 45.85 -36.46
CA GLY A 540 -7.28 44.95 -37.34
C GLY A 540 -6.50 43.94 -36.47
N TRP A 541 -5.95 42.90 -37.09
CA TRP A 541 -5.16 41.90 -36.36
C TRP A 541 -3.74 42.43 -36.07
N SER A 542 -3.35 42.46 -34.80
CA SER A 542 -1.99 42.85 -34.38
C SER A 542 -0.93 41.84 -34.86
N LYS A 543 0.35 42.21 -34.74
CA LYS A 543 1.46 41.27 -34.99
C LYS A 543 1.36 40.08 -34.01
N PRO A 544 1.72 38.87 -34.46
CA PRO A 544 1.73 37.71 -33.58
C PRO A 544 2.69 37.95 -32.40
N GLN A 545 2.33 37.45 -31.23
CA GLN A 545 3.13 37.48 -30.02
C GLN A 545 3.05 36.13 -29.31
N LYS A 546 4.16 35.66 -28.73
CA LYS A 546 4.19 34.41 -27.97
C LYS A 546 3.23 34.56 -26.78
N SER A 547 2.28 33.65 -26.67
CA SER A 547 1.30 33.63 -25.59
C SER A 547 1.55 32.42 -24.71
N GLY A 548 1.79 32.64 -23.42
CA GLY A 548 2.03 31.57 -22.45
C GLY A 548 3.41 30.91 -22.53
N GLY A 549 3.51 29.78 -21.86
CA GLY A 549 4.71 28.96 -21.77
C GLY A 549 4.86 27.99 -22.95
N ARG A 550 5.91 27.17 -22.86
CA ARG A 550 6.12 26.04 -23.76
C ARG A 550 5.02 25.00 -23.54
N ILE A 551 4.41 24.53 -24.63
CA ILE A 551 3.39 23.47 -24.60
C ILE A 551 4.04 22.10 -24.66
N MET A 552 5.10 21.98 -25.48
CA MET A 552 5.76 20.70 -25.74
C MET A 552 7.27 20.91 -25.92
N LYS A 553 8.06 19.96 -25.43
CA LYS A 553 9.50 19.80 -25.74
C LYS A 553 9.72 18.37 -26.13
N GLU A 554 10.21 18.12 -27.33
CA GLU A 554 10.58 16.77 -27.75
C GLU A 554 11.98 16.77 -28.36
N ARG A 555 12.71 15.69 -28.07
CA ARG A 555 14.01 15.41 -28.68
C ARG A 555 13.77 14.70 -30.01
N VAL A 556 14.52 15.09 -31.03
CA VAL A 556 14.57 14.42 -32.33
C VAL A 556 16.02 14.27 -32.77
N THR A 557 16.28 13.39 -33.72
CA THR A 557 17.59 13.27 -34.35
C THR A 557 17.92 14.56 -35.12
N CYS A 558 19.20 14.93 -35.16
CA CYS A 558 19.63 16.21 -35.72
C CYS A 558 19.46 16.32 -37.24
N ASP A 559 19.42 15.19 -37.95
CA ASP A 559 19.07 15.12 -39.37
C ASP A 559 17.66 15.66 -39.65
N LYS A 560 16.72 15.54 -38.70
CA LYS A 560 15.34 16.02 -38.85
C LYS A 560 15.19 17.52 -38.65
N VAL A 561 16.12 18.19 -37.97
CA VAL A 561 16.03 19.62 -37.60
C VAL A 561 16.42 20.57 -38.73
N ASN A 562 17.24 20.08 -39.67
CA ASN A 562 17.75 20.88 -40.78
C ASN A 562 16.68 21.24 -41.82
#